data_AF-A0A8C9PQ78-F1
#
_entry.id   AF-A0A8C9PQ78-F1
#
_cell.length_a   1.000
_cell.length_b   1.000
_cell.length_c   1.000
_cell.angle_alpha   90.00
_cell.angle_beta   90.00
_cell.angle_gamma   90.00
#
_symmetry.space_group_name_H-M   'P 1'
#
loop_
_entity.id
_entity.type
_entity.pdbx_description
1 polymer ?
#
loop_
_entity_poly.entity_id
_entity_poly.type
_entity_poly.pdbx_seq_one_letter_code
_entity_poly.pdbx_strand_id
1 'polypeptide(L)'
;MERISHVAVSENNLNLPKMTEKDGCFQTGYNRDNCLVRITSGLLEFQVYLRFIAEHVQFSSKALIEILKQEVKDPSKIVFPSPTANINLLAKLESQNDWQKVMTMQLILSNFEDFLQFTLRAVQKA
;
A
#
# COMPACT_ATOMS: atom_id res chain seq x y z
N MET A 1 30.73 0.98 -0.10
CA MET A 1 30.38 1.43 -1.46
C MET A 1 29.05 2.15 -1.36
N GLU A 2 29.11 3.48 -1.35
CA GLU A 2 27.94 4.35 -1.21
C GLU A 2 26.94 4.07 -2.34
N ARG A 3 25.72 3.63 -1.99
CA ARG A 3 24.60 3.68 -2.92
C ARG A 3 24.24 5.15 -3.08
N ILE A 4 24.78 5.78 -4.11
CA ILE A 4 24.30 7.09 -4.56
C ILE A 4 22.85 6.88 -5.01
N SER A 5 21.91 7.22 -4.13
CA SER A 5 20.49 7.18 -4.38
C SER A 5 20.13 8.28 -5.37
N HIS A 6 20.17 7.96 -6.66
CA HIS A 6 19.55 8.78 -7.73
C HIS A 6 18.00 8.77 -7.67
N VAL A 7 17.39 8.46 -6.52
CA VAL A 7 15.93 8.59 -6.30
C VAL A 7 15.61 9.96 -5.69
N ALA A 8 16.32 10.98 -6.14
CA ALA A 8 15.92 12.37 -5.95
C ALA A 8 15.83 12.96 -7.36
N VAL A 9 14.71 13.65 -7.65
CA VAL A 9 14.22 14.18 -8.94
C VAL A 9 13.24 13.21 -9.64
N SER A 10 11.95 13.47 -9.82
CA SER A 10 11.04 14.58 -9.47
C SER A 10 9.60 14.19 -9.90
N GLU A 11 8.58 14.84 -9.33
CA GLU A 11 7.17 14.99 -9.78
C GLU A 11 6.06 14.08 -9.23
N ASN A 12 6.32 12.88 -8.71
CA ASN A 12 5.24 12.02 -8.23
C ASN A 12 5.11 12.03 -6.72
N ASN A 13 4.48 13.09 -6.19
CA ASN A 13 3.92 13.17 -4.82
C ASN A 13 2.76 12.16 -4.68
N LEU A 14 3.05 10.87 -4.83
CA LEU A 14 2.08 9.81 -4.57
C LEU A 14 1.92 9.65 -3.07
N ASN A 15 0.67 9.69 -2.62
CA ASN A 15 0.32 9.38 -1.24
C ASN A 15 0.24 7.85 -1.10
N LEU A 16 1.41 7.22 -1.09
CA LEU A 16 1.52 5.77 -0.91
C LEU A 16 1.27 5.42 0.56
N PRO A 17 0.51 4.35 0.85
CA PRO A 17 0.28 3.91 2.21
C PRO A 17 1.60 3.56 2.90
N LYS A 18 1.79 4.10 4.10
CA LYS A 18 2.94 3.83 4.97
C LYS A 18 2.47 3.43 6.36
N MET A 19 3.30 2.64 7.04
CA MET A 19 3.08 2.26 8.44
C MET A 19 3.73 3.28 9.37
N THR A 20 3.05 3.60 10.46
CA THR A 20 3.51 4.50 11.52
C THR A 20 3.36 3.84 12.89
N GLU A 21 4.05 4.31 13.91
CA GLU A 21 3.97 3.72 15.26
C GLU A 21 2.55 3.68 15.82
N LYS A 22 1.73 4.68 15.47
CA LYS A 22 0.32 4.79 15.90
C LYS A 22 -0.56 3.67 15.36
N ASP A 23 -0.14 3.04 14.27
CA ASP A 23 -0.86 1.95 13.65
C ASP A 23 -0.74 0.63 14.43
N GLY A 24 0.15 0.57 15.43
CA GLY A 24 0.28 -0.58 16.31
C GLY A 24 0.87 -1.84 15.64
N CYS A 25 1.51 -1.69 14.48
CA CYS A 25 2.15 -2.83 13.77
C CYS A 25 3.61 -3.05 14.15
N PHE A 26 4.23 -2.12 14.88
CA PHE A 26 5.62 -2.21 15.33
C PHE A 26 5.74 -3.06 16.60
N GLN A 27 6.97 -3.52 16.92
CA GLN A 27 7.22 -4.30 18.13
C GLN A 27 6.83 -3.51 19.39
N THR A 28 7.33 -2.28 19.49
CA THR A 28 6.93 -1.33 20.52
C THR A 28 5.55 -0.80 20.19
N GLY A 29 4.64 -0.84 21.17
CA GLY A 29 3.27 -0.35 20.97
C GLY A 29 2.40 -1.24 20.10
N TYR A 30 2.74 -2.54 19.96
CA TYR A 30 1.95 -3.48 19.18
C TYR A 30 0.49 -3.51 19.66
N ASN A 31 -0.44 -3.35 18.72
CA ASN A 31 -1.86 -3.49 18.93
C ASN A 31 -2.46 -4.19 17.71
N ARG A 32 -2.86 -5.45 17.89
CA ARG A 32 -3.39 -6.29 16.81
C ARG A 32 -4.58 -5.65 16.10
N ASP A 33 -5.53 -5.09 16.85
CA ASP A 33 -6.77 -4.56 16.29
C ASP A 33 -6.50 -3.33 15.41
N ASN A 34 -5.71 -2.37 15.91
CA ASN A 34 -5.30 -1.20 15.12
C ASN A 34 -4.46 -1.61 13.91
N CYS A 35 -3.56 -2.58 14.10
CA CYS A 35 -2.67 -3.02 13.04
C CYS A 35 -3.44 -3.69 11.89
N LEU A 36 -4.38 -4.58 12.20
CA LEU A 36 -5.23 -5.22 11.20
C LEU A 36 -6.10 -4.20 10.44
N VAL A 37 -6.65 -3.21 11.15
CA VAL A 37 -7.38 -2.10 10.51
C VAL A 37 -6.47 -1.33 9.56
N ARG A 38 -5.25 -0.99 9.98
CA ARG A 38 -4.30 -0.25 9.15
C ARG A 38 -3.86 -1.04 7.93
N ILE A 39 -3.48 -2.32 8.10
CA ILE A 39 -3.07 -3.21 7.02
C ILE A 39 -4.19 -3.31 5.98
N THR A 40 -5.41 -3.62 6.42
CA THR A 40 -6.55 -3.80 5.53
C THR A 40 -6.86 -2.52 4.76
N SER A 41 -6.86 -1.36 5.44
CA SER A 41 -7.06 -0.06 4.81
C SER A 41 -5.96 0.28 3.81
N GLY A 42 -4.69 0.04 4.18
CA GLY A 42 -3.56 0.32 3.30
C GLY A 42 -3.56 -0.57 2.05
N LEU A 43 -3.90 -1.86 2.18
CA LEU A 43 -4.04 -2.74 1.02
C LEU A 43 -5.19 -2.32 0.10
N LEU A 44 -6.29 -1.78 0.66
CA LEU A 44 -7.38 -1.17 -0.12
C LEU A 44 -6.90 0.07 -0.88
N GLU A 45 -6.14 0.96 -0.23
CA GLU A 45 -5.52 2.12 -0.85
C GLU A 45 -4.55 1.71 -1.98
N PHE A 46 -3.79 0.61 -1.80
CA PHE A 46 -2.86 0.11 -2.82
C PHE A 46 -3.55 -0.38 -4.10
N GLN A 47 -4.85 -0.68 -4.08
CA GLN A 47 -5.55 -1.32 -5.21
C GLN A 47 -5.52 -0.52 -6.53
N VAL A 48 -5.54 0.81 -6.45
CA VAL A 48 -5.46 1.67 -7.63
C VAL A 48 -4.05 1.62 -8.24
N TYR A 49 -3.02 1.61 -7.41
CA TYR A 49 -1.64 1.55 -7.85
C TYR A 49 -1.28 0.17 -8.43
N LEU A 50 -1.78 -0.92 -7.82
CA LEU A 50 -1.57 -2.27 -8.33
C LEU A 50 -2.29 -2.50 -9.67
N ARG A 51 -3.46 -1.88 -9.88
CA ARG A 51 -4.13 -1.89 -11.18
C ARG A 51 -3.27 -1.29 -12.28
N PHE A 52 -2.56 -0.20 -11.98
CA PHE A 52 -1.63 0.43 -12.91
C PHE A 52 -0.42 -0.45 -13.26
N ILE A 53 0.01 -1.33 -12.35
CA ILE A 53 1.24 -2.12 -12.50
C ILE A 53 0.99 -3.51 -13.08
N ALA A 54 0.15 -4.30 -12.41
CA ALA A 54 0.01 -5.73 -12.66
C ALA A 54 -1.30 -6.28 -12.07
N GLU A 55 -2.22 -6.67 -12.95
CA GLU A 55 -3.54 -7.19 -12.57
C GLU A 55 -3.48 -8.44 -11.68
N HIS A 56 -2.50 -9.33 -11.89
CA HIS A 56 -2.36 -10.53 -11.07
C HIS A 56 -1.98 -10.20 -9.63
N VAL A 57 -1.04 -9.26 -9.41
CA VAL A 57 -0.68 -8.80 -8.05
C VAL A 57 -1.87 -8.13 -7.38
N GLN A 58 -2.62 -7.32 -8.16
CA GLN A 58 -3.85 -6.71 -7.67
C GLN A 58 -4.87 -7.77 -7.21
N PHE A 59 -5.12 -8.80 -8.02
CA PHE A 59 -6.08 -9.85 -7.69
C PHE A 59 -5.69 -10.62 -6.43
N SER A 60 -4.42 -11.04 -6.31
CA SER A 60 -3.91 -11.69 -5.11
C SER A 60 -4.02 -10.78 -3.87
N SER A 61 -3.75 -9.48 -4.02
CA SER A 61 -3.92 -8.51 -2.94
C SER A 61 -5.39 -8.35 -2.52
N LYS A 62 -6.35 -8.37 -3.45
CA LYS A 62 -7.79 -8.37 -3.11
C LYS A 62 -8.19 -9.59 -2.32
N ALA A 63 -7.72 -10.77 -2.70
CA ALA A 63 -8.01 -12.00 -1.96
C ALA A 63 -7.50 -11.89 -0.50
N LEU A 64 -6.28 -11.36 -0.32
CA LEU A 64 -5.74 -11.10 1.02
C LEU A 64 -6.58 -10.10 1.82
N ILE A 65 -7.08 -9.04 1.20
CA ILE A 65 -7.97 -8.06 1.85
C ILE A 65 -9.24 -8.73 2.36
N GLU A 66 -9.88 -9.58 1.55
CA GLU A 66 -11.11 -10.26 1.96
C GLU A 66 -10.89 -11.22 3.13
N ILE A 67 -9.73 -11.88 3.19
CA ILE A 67 -9.33 -12.70 4.35
C ILE A 67 -9.12 -11.80 5.58
N LEU A 68 -8.36 -10.72 5.47
CA LEU A 68 -8.05 -9.84 6.59
C LEU A 68 -9.27 -9.11 7.15
N LYS A 69 -10.26 -8.76 6.31
CA LYS A 69 -11.54 -8.18 6.75
C LYS A 69 -12.27 -9.06 7.74
N GLN A 70 -12.15 -10.39 7.63
CA GLN A 70 -12.79 -11.34 8.55
C GLN A 70 -12.12 -11.32 9.93
N GLU A 71 -10.84 -10.95 10.00
CA GLU A 71 -10.06 -10.86 11.24
C GLU A 71 -10.20 -9.50 11.95
N VAL A 72 -10.71 -8.47 11.26
CA VAL A 72 -10.91 -7.13 11.83
C VAL A 72 -12.15 -7.15 12.72
N LYS A 73 -11.96 -6.94 14.03
CA LYS A 73 -13.06 -6.90 15.02
C LYS A 73 -14.11 -5.82 14.77
N ASP A 74 -13.67 -4.66 14.29
CA ASP A 74 -14.52 -3.51 14.02
C ASP A 74 -14.32 -3.02 12.57
N PRO A 75 -15.04 -3.61 11.61
CA PRO A 75 -14.90 -3.26 10.19
C PRO A 75 -15.24 -1.80 9.88
N SER A 76 -15.99 -1.11 10.76
CA SER A 76 -16.35 0.30 10.55
C SER A 76 -15.15 1.25 10.58
N LYS A 77 -14.03 0.80 11.17
CA LYS A 77 -12.76 1.54 11.22
C LYS A 77 -11.91 1.40 9.97
N ILE A 78 -12.27 0.51 9.04
CA ILE A 78 -11.55 0.33 7.78
C ILE A 78 -11.77 1.58 6.92
N VAL A 79 -10.67 2.17 6.46
CA VAL A 79 -10.71 3.33 5.57
C VAL A 79 -10.78 2.85 4.12
N PHE A 80 -11.82 3.28 3.42
CA PHE A 80 -12.02 2.97 2.01
C PHE A 80 -11.60 4.14 1.12
N PRO A 81 -10.81 3.91 0.06
CA PRO A 81 -10.41 4.97 -0.84
C PRO A 81 -11.60 5.46 -1.68
N SER A 82 -11.62 6.77 -1.99
CA SER A 82 -12.66 7.38 -2.81
C SER A 82 -12.60 6.83 -4.26
N PRO A 83 -13.71 6.26 -4.79
CA PRO A 83 -13.74 5.75 -6.16
C PRO A 83 -13.39 6.83 -7.20
N THR A 84 -13.92 8.05 -7.03
CA THR A 84 -13.66 9.17 -7.94
C THR A 84 -12.20 9.61 -7.89
N ALA A 85 -11.60 9.68 -6.70
CA ALA A 85 -10.18 10.02 -6.57
C ALA A 85 -9.29 8.94 -7.22
N ASN A 86 -9.65 7.66 -7.07
CA ASN A 86 -8.93 6.56 -7.67
C ASN A 86 -8.97 6.57 -9.21
N ILE A 87 -10.12 6.92 -9.81
CA ILE A 87 -10.25 7.06 -11.26
C ILE A 87 -9.31 8.15 -11.78
N ASN A 88 -9.34 9.33 -11.13
CA ASN A 88 -8.50 10.45 -11.52
C ASN A 88 -7.00 10.14 -11.34
N LEU A 89 -6.64 9.46 -10.25
CA LEU A 89 -5.27 9.02 -10.00
C LEU A 89 -4.80 8.02 -11.06
N LEU A 90 -5.61 7.02 -11.39
CA LEU A 90 -5.27 6.03 -12.42
C LEU A 90 -5.02 6.70 -13.78
N ALA A 91 -5.92 7.60 -14.21
CA ALA A 91 -5.74 8.36 -15.44
C ALA A 91 -4.46 9.21 -15.43
N LYS A 92 -4.09 9.76 -14.26
CA LYS A 92 -2.82 10.49 -14.09
C LYS A 92 -1.60 9.56 -14.22
N LEU A 93 -1.65 8.36 -13.66
CA LEU A 93 -0.56 7.37 -13.76
C LEU A 93 -0.40 6.88 -15.21
N GLU A 94 -1.51 6.62 -15.90
CA GLU A 94 -1.53 6.12 -17.28
C GLU A 94 -1.08 7.16 -18.32
N SER A 95 -1.27 8.45 -18.05
CA SER A 95 -0.87 9.55 -18.95
C SER A 95 0.61 9.93 -18.87
N GLN A 96 1.38 9.34 -17.95
CA GLN A 96 2.83 9.52 -17.86
C GLN A 96 3.56 9.01 -19.11
N ASN A 97 4.72 9.62 -19.41
CA ASN A 97 5.62 9.07 -20.42
C ASN A 97 6.29 7.77 -19.93
N ASP A 98 6.90 7.02 -20.84
CA ASP A 98 7.41 5.68 -20.54
C ASP A 98 8.45 5.66 -19.41
N TRP A 99 9.37 6.63 -19.39
CA TRP A 99 10.37 6.70 -18.32
C TRP A 99 9.75 7.05 -16.97
N GLN A 100 8.80 7.99 -16.94
CA GLN A 100 8.03 8.32 -15.74
C GLN A 100 7.23 7.11 -15.23
N LYS A 101 6.64 6.32 -16.12
CA LYS A 101 5.95 5.08 -15.75
C LYS A 101 6.89 4.10 -15.08
N VAL A 102 8.06 3.84 -15.67
CA VAL A 102 9.07 2.94 -15.08
C VAL A 102 9.46 3.39 -13.67
N MET A 103 9.79 4.67 -13.49
CA MET A 103 10.16 5.22 -12.18
C MET A 103 9.01 5.12 -11.17
N THR A 104 7.78 5.37 -11.61
CA THR A 104 6.58 5.29 -10.76
C THR A 104 6.26 3.86 -10.34
N MET A 105 6.33 2.92 -11.29
CA MET A 105 6.16 1.49 -11.00
C MET A 105 7.19 1.01 -9.98
N GLN A 106 8.47 1.39 -10.16
CA GLN A 106 9.52 1.05 -9.20
C GLN A 106 9.22 1.59 -7.80
N LEU A 107 8.85 2.87 -7.69
CA LEU A 107 8.53 3.50 -6.40
C LEU A 107 7.35 2.82 -5.68
N ILE A 108 6.29 2.51 -6.43
CA ILE A 108 5.11 1.82 -5.89
C ILE A 108 5.49 0.41 -5.44
N LEU A 109 6.21 -0.36 -6.26
CA LEU A 109 6.61 -1.73 -5.93
C LEU A 109 7.47 -1.77 -4.68
N SER A 110 8.45 -0.86 -4.55
CA SER A 110 9.29 -0.77 -3.34
C SER A 110 8.46 -0.44 -2.09
N ASN A 111 7.53 0.53 -2.17
CA ASN A 111 6.67 0.84 -1.02
C ASN A 111 5.70 -0.31 -0.69
N PHE A 112 5.19 -1.00 -1.71
CA PHE A 112 4.29 -2.13 -1.52
C PHE A 112 5.01 -3.32 -0.88
N GLU A 113 6.24 -3.60 -1.31
CA GLU A 113 7.12 -4.59 -0.66
C GLU A 113 7.33 -4.26 0.81
N ASP A 114 7.75 -3.04 1.13
CA ASP A 114 7.95 -2.59 2.51
C ASP A 114 6.67 -2.75 3.34
N PHE A 115 5.51 -2.37 2.80
CA PHE A 115 4.22 -2.51 3.46
C PHE A 115 3.85 -3.98 3.71
N LEU A 116 4.11 -4.87 2.75
CA LEU A 116 3.88 -6.31 2.90
C LEU A 116 4.81 -6.95 3.93
N GLN A 117 6.05 -6.48 4.07
CA GLN A 117 6.94 -6.97 5.13
C GLN A 117 6.39 -6.65 6.53
N PHE A 118 5.79 -5.47 6.73
CA PHE A 118 5.08 -5.16 7.98
C PHE A 118 3.85 -6.05 8.16
N THR A 119 3.08 -6.25 7.10
CA THR A 119 1.90 -7.12 7.10
C THR A 119 2.25 -8.54 7.54
N LEU A 120 3.30 -9.13 6.96
CA LEU A 120 3.77 -10.47 7.30
C LEU A 120 4.16 -10.57 8.78
N ARG A 121 4.93 -9.62 9.28
CA ARG A 121 5.37 -9.60 10.69
C ARG A 121 4.21 -9.46 11.67
N ALA A 122 3.18 -8.71 11.31
CA ALA A 122 1.98 -8.55 12.14
C ALA A 122 1.15 -9.83 12.18
N VAL A 123 0.93 -10.47 11.02
CA VAL A 123 0.17 -11.73 10.93
C VAL A 123 0.89 -12.88 11.63
N GLN A 124 2.22 -12.95 11.57
CA GLN A 124 3.00 -13.96 12.30
C GLN A 124 2.90 -13.87 13.83
N LYS A 125 2.46 -12.72 14.35
CA LYS A 125 2.26 -12.48 15.79
C LYS A 125 0.79 -12.58 16.22
N ALA A 126 -0.12 -12.83 15.27
CA ALA A 126 -1.55 -12.83 15.49
C ALA A 126 -2.05 -14.11 16.18
#